data_AF-A0A665WJS2-F1
#
_entry.id   AF-A0A665WJS2-F1
#
_cell.length_a   1.000
_cell.length_b   1.000
_cell.length_c   1.000
_cell.angle_alpha   90.00
_cell.angle_beta   90.00
_cell.angle_gamma   90.00
#
_symmetry.space_group_name_H-M   'P 1'
#
loop_
_entity.id
_entity.type
_entity.pdbx_description
1 polymer ?
#
loop_
_entity_poly.entity_id
_entity_poly.type
_entity_poly.pdbx_seq_one_letter_code
_entity_poly.pdbx_strand_id
1 'polypeptide(L)'
;MVLAVCPGTENKLSTLSDLDQQYRTLKKLYENCEVVMGNLEITSIDRNRNLNFLKSIREVTGYVLVALNQFEYLPLENLRIIRGTKLYEGRYALAIFLNYRRDGHYGLRQLGLRNLTEILNGGVYVDQNKFLCHADTIHWRDIIKNPQAELLVLPSNNSNLGCEYSTRTVCAEQCDGRCFGPYVSDCCHRECAGGCSGPKDTDCFACTNFNDSGACVTQCPQPFVYNPTSFQLEHNPRAKYTYGAFCVKKCPHNFVVDHSSCVRACPSNKMEVEENRIKMCIPCTDICPKVCDGIGTGSLQTAQTVDASNIDKFVNCTKINGNLIFLITEAHSSTDLSNVSIGYLNIQSWPENMTDLGVFSSLATIGGRSLYSGISLLILKQRWISSLQFQALDEISAGNVYILNNTRLCFYNTVNWTSLFRMSSQKVLIRNNRDPKECTQHRMVCDRMCSDDGCWGPGPDQCLSCRFFRRGRTCVESCNLYDGEVREFANGSVCLECDSQCEKRDGNTMTCLGQGPDQCVKCLHFKDGPNCVEKCPDGLQGANSFIFKYAKANNECHPCHANCTQG
;
A
#
# COMPACT_ATOMS: atom_id res chain seq x y z
N MET A 1 8.73 -10.52 27.19
CA MET A 1 9.19 -9.17 27.61
C MET A 1 9.01 -8.27 26.40
N VAL A 2 8.24 -7.20 26.50
CA VAL A 2 7.99 -6.29 25.35
C VAL A 2 9.22 -5.40 25.20
N LEU A 3 9.98 -5.56 24.11
CA LEU A 3 11.10 -4.66 23.81
C LEU A 3 10.57 -3.24 23.60
N ALA A 4 11.25 -2.25 24.16
CA ALA A 4 10.87 -0.85 23.98
C ALA A 4 11.30 -0.35 22.59
N VAL A 5 10.34 0.12 21.80
CA VAL A 5 10.53 0.51 20.40
C VAL A 5 10.36 2.02 20.23
N CYS A 6 11.19 2.65 19.42
CA CYS A 6 11.08 4.07 19.05
C CYS A 6 11.23 4.28 17.53
N PRO A 7 10.65 5.34 16.95
CA PRO A 7 10.55 5.49 15.48
C PRO A 7 11.82 6.04 14.80
N GLY A 8 12.76 6.61 15.54
CA GLY A 8 13.94 7.28 14.97
C GLY A 8 13.61 8.59 14.22
N THR A 9 14.58 9.10 13.47
CA THR A 9 14.47 10.38 12.70
C THR A 9 14.93 10.23 11.24
N GLU A 10 14.67 11.24 10.42
CA GLU A 10 15.11 11.33 9.02
C GLU A 10 15.51 12.78 8.66
N ASN A 11 16.16 13.45 9.60
CA ASN A 11 16.56 14.85 9.50
C ASN A 11 17.93 15.02 8.83
N LYS A 12 18.71 13.94 8.68
CA LYS A 12 20.08 13.94 8.15
C LYS A 12 20.96 14.90 8.97
N LEU A 13 21.49 15.96 8.33
CA LEU A 13 22.31 16.98 8.97
C LEU A 13 21.52 18.23 9.36
N SER A 14 20.20 18.23 9.23
CA SER A 14 19.36 19.35 9.64
C SER A 14 19.37 19.47 11.16
N THR A 15 19.68 20.67 11.67
CA THR A 15 19.84 20.92 13.10
C THR A 15 18.91 22.04 13.54
N LEU A 16 18.33 21.93 14.73
CA LEU A 16 17.64 23.05 15.35
C LEU A 16 18.63 24.17 15.67
N SER A 17 18.19 25.43 15.57
CA SER A 17 19.01 26.60 15.89
C SER A 17 19.47 26.62 17.36
N ASP A 18 18.73 25.93 18.24
CA ASP A 18 19.03 25.77 19.66
C ASP A 18 19.57 24.36 19.97
N LEU A 19 20.84 24.29 20.38
CA LEU A 19 21.55 23.05 20.71
C LEU A 19 21.02 22.40 22.01
N ASP A 20 20.47 23.19 22.94
CA ASP A 20 19.79 22.64 24.12
C ASP A 20 18.54 21.89 23.72
N GLN A 21 17.74 22.47 22.84
CA GLN A 21 16.53 21.86 22.32
C GLN A 21 16.83 20.63 21.44
N GLN A 22 17.91 20.67 20.65
CA GLN A 22 18.41 19.52 19.89
C GLN A 22 18.70 18.33 20.81
N TYR A 23 19.49 18.54 21.89
CA TYR A 23 19.81 17.48 22.85
C TYR A 23 18.57 16.96 23.59
N ARG A 24 17.66 17.86 24.03
CA ARG A 24 16.41 17.44 24.70
C ARG A 24 15.54 16.60 23.79
N THR A 25 15.47 16.94 22.50
CA THR A 25 14.71 16.17 21.50
C THR A 25 15.33 14.80 21.28
N LEU A 26 16.67 14.72 21.12
CA LEU A 26 17.41 13.46 21.02
C LEU A 26 17.13 12.56 22.23
N LYS A 27 17.30 13.11 23.44
CA LYS A 27 17.08 12.36 24.68
C LYS A 27 15.65 11.87 24.78
N LYS A 28 14.66 12.74 24.55
CA LYS A 28 13.25 12.38 24.62
C LYS A 28 12.87 11.24 23.65
N LEU A 29 13.52 11.18 22.49
CA LEU A 29 13.19 10.20 21.47
C LEU A 29 13.78 8.81 21.74
N TYR A 30 14.99 8.76 22.31
CA TYR A 30 15.76 7.52 22.44
C TYR A 30 15.95 7.04 23.88
N GLU A 31 15.53 7.79 24.90
CA GLU A 31 15.57 7.35 26.29
C GLU A 31 14.68 6.13 26.49
N ASN A 32 15.25 5.06 27.07
CA ASN A 32 14.64 3.74 27.25
C ASN A 32 14.22 3.04 25.94
N CYS A 33 14.81 3.38 24.79
CA CYS A 33 14.57 2.69 23.53
C CYS A 33 15.57 1.55 23.33
N GLU A 34 15.09 0.32 23.12
CA GLU A 34 15.93 -0.83 22.78
C GLU A 34 16.01 -1.07 21.26
N VAL A 35 14.94 -0.79 20.51
CA VAL A 35 14.87 -1.00 19.06
C VAL A 35 14.43 0.27 18.34
N VAL A 36 15.30 0.82 17.49
CA VAL A 36 15.01 1.98 16.65
C VAL A 36 14.41 1.53 15.31
N MET A 37 13.11 1.70 15.15
CA MET A 37 12.33 1.47 13.92
C MET A 37 12.41 2.66 12.94
N GLY A 38 13.64 3.06 12.63
CA GLY A 38 14.00 4.10 11.69
C GLY A 38 15.51 4.32 11.76
N ASN A 39 15.95 5.56 11.62
CA ASN A 39 17.37 5.90 11.73
C ASN A 39 17.71 6.43 13.12
N LEU A 40 18.95 6.19 13.55
CA LEU A 40 19.53 6.80 14.73
C LEU A 40 20.45 7.94 14.29
N GLU A 41 20.00 9.18 14.43
CA GLU A 41 20.76 10.37 14.03
C GLU A 41 21.21 11.14 15.27
N ILE A 42 22.51 11.15 15.51
CA ILE A 42 23.16 11.87 16.60
C ILE A 42 23.95 13.01 15.96
N THR A 43 23.37 14.19 15.93
CA THR A 43 23.96 15.36 15.28
C THR A 43 23.94 16.61 16.15
N SER A 44 25.01 17.39 16.04
CA SER A 44 25.18 18.69 16.72
C SER A 44 25.00 18.63 18.25
N ILE A 45 25.58 17.60 18.88
CA ILE A 45 25.57 17.46 20.33
C ILE A 45 26.85 18.04 20.94
N ASP A 46 26.66 18.97 21.89
CA ASP A 46 27.74 19.61 22.64
C ASP A 46 28.54 18.65 23.51
N ARG A 47 29.76 19.09 23.87
CA ARG A 47 30.72 18.31 24.68
C ARG A 47 30.16 17.81 26.02
N ASN A 48 29.44 18.65 26.75
CA ASN A 48 29.07 18.41 28.15
C ASN A 48 27.75 17.63 28.32
N ARG A 49 27.23 17.03 27.24
CA ARG A 49 25.95 16.31 27.26
C ARG A 49 26.13 14.86 27.70
N ASN A 50 25.18 14.36 28.49
CA ASN A 50 25.18 12.97 28.93
C ASN A 50 24.39 12.10 27.94
N LEU A 51 25.10 11.20 27.25
CA LEU A 51 24.51 10.30 26.25
C LEU A 51 24.23 8.88 26.77
N ASN A 52 24.34 8.62 28.08
CA ASN A 52 24.20 7.26 28.63
C ASN A 52 22.85 6.60 28.34
N PHE A 53 21.80 7.37 28.06
CA PHE A 53 20.50 6.83 27.65
C PHE A 53 20.58 5.98 26.37
N LEU A 54 21.58 6.24 25.50
CA LEU A 54 21.84 5.46 24.29
C LEU A 54 22.30 4.01 24.57
N LYS A 55 22.79 3.72 25.78
CA LYS A 55 23.18 2.35 26.17
C LYS A 55 22.02 1.36 26.13
N SER A 56 20.78 1.84 26.15
CA SER A 56 19.60 0.97 26.04
C SER A 56 19.43 0.39 24.62
N ILE A 57 19.95 1.06 23.59
CA ILE A 57 19.76 0.68 22.19
C ILE A 57 20.53 -0.60 21.86
N ARG A 58 19.81 -1.56 21.27
CA ARG A 58 20.33 -2.88 20.85
C ARG A 58 20.23 -3.09 19.34
N GLU A 59 19.26 -2.48 18.69
CA GLU A 59 19.02 -2.66 17.25
C GLU A 59 18.59 -1.35 16.59
N VAL A 60 19.12 -1.09 15.39
CA VAL A 60 18.70 0.01 14.51
C VAL A 60 18.29 -0.55 13.16
N THR A 61 17.05 -0.29 12.72
CA THR A 61 16.49 -0.85 11.48
C THR A 61 16.93 -0.09 10.22
N GLY A 62 17.12 1.22 10.29
CA GLY A 62 17.63 2.07 9.21
C GLY A 62 19.15 2.17 9.24
N TYR A 63 19.66 3.40 9.23
CA TYR A 63 21.10 3.71 9.39
C TYR A 63 21.40 4.38 10.74
N VAL A 64 22.68 4.40 11.11
CA VAL A 64 23.24 5.16 12.23
C VAL A 64 24.10 6.30 11.68
N LEU A 65 23.75 7.54 11.99
CA LEU A 65 24.47 8.75 11.62
C LEU A 65 25.00 9.44 12.86
N VAL A 66 26.31 9.66 12.93
CA VAL A 66 26.98 10.39 14.01
C VAL A 66 27.83 11.48 13.38
N ALA A 67 27.32 12.71 13.35
CA ALA A 67 28.01 13.81 12.67
C ALA A 67 27.92 15.15 13.40
N LEU A 68 28.93 16.01 13.20
CA LEU A 68 28.94 17.39 13.73
C LEU A 68 28.90 17.48 15.27
N ASN A 69 29.32 16.42 15.98
CA ASN A 69 29.28 16.38 17.43
C ASN A 69 30.60 16.82 18.09
N GLN A 70 30.54 17.12 19.39
CA GLN A 70 31.69 17.59 20.18
C GLN A 70 31.97 16.74 21.44
N PHE A 71 31.13 15.74 21.74
CA PHE A 71 31.35 14.81 22.86
C PHE A 71 32.50 13.83 22.58
N GLU A 72 33.10 13.29 23.63
CA GLU A 72 34.33 12.48 23.53
C GLU A 72 34.06 10.98 23.33
N TYR A 73 32.95 10.45 23.85
CA TYR A 73 32.61 9.03 23.81
C TYR A 73 31.19 8.79 23.30
N LEU A 74 31.02 7.82 22.40
CA LEU A 74 29.72 7.37 21.89
C LEU A 74 29.26 6.10 22.65
N PRO A 75 28.31 6.17 23.60
CA PRO A 75 27.95 5.05 24.47
C PRO A 75 26.89 4.11 23.86
N LEU A 76 27.18 3.51 22.69
CA LEU A 76 26.32 2.52 22.02
C LEU A 76 26.74 1.06 22.34
N GLU A 77 27.10 0.80 23.59
CA GLU A 77 27.78 -0.44 24.02
C GLU A 77 26.94 -1.69 23.80
N ASN A 78 25.62 -1.57 23.79
CA ASN A 78 24.68 -2.67 23.61
C ASN A 78 24.13 -2.78 22.18
N LEU A 79 24.51 -1.89 21.27
CA LEU A 79 24.09 -1.96 19.88
C LEU A 79 24.71 -3.21 19.24
N ARG A 80 23.88 -4.13 18.78
CA ARG A 80 24.29 -5.42 18.21
C ARG A 80 24.23 -5.44 16.69
N ILE A 81 23.20 -4.80 16.14
CA ILE A 81 22.85 -4.92 14.72
C ILE A 81 22.34 -3.60 14.14
N ILE A 82 22.79 -3.29 12.92
CA ILE A 82 22.22 -2.26 12.05
C ILE A 82 21.69 -2.95 10.79
N ARG A 83 20.37 -2.85 10.52
CA ARG A 83 19.77 -3.60 9.41
C ARG A 83 19.95 -2.93 8.05
N GLY A 84 20.07 -1.60 7.98
CA GLY A 84 20.28 -0.90 6.71
C GLY A 84 19.10 -0.96 5.74
N THR A 85 17.86 -0.94 6.27
CA THR A 85 16.65 -0.85 5.41
C THR A 85 16.53 0.51 4.72
N LYS A 86 17.11 1.54 5.33
CA LYS A 86 17.41 2.85 4.74
C LYS A 86 18.91 3.10 4.90
N LEU A 87 19.52 3.77 3.92
CA LEU A 87 20.95 4.08 3.89
C LEU A 87 21.18 5.59 3.82
N TYR A 88 22.15 6.08 4.59
CA TYR A 88 22.61 7.45 4.50
C TYR A 88 23.30 7.67 3.13
N GLU A 89 22.90 8.72 2.42
CA GLU A 89 23.24 8.96 1.01
C GLU A 89 22.99 7.78 0.06
N GLY A 90 22.08 6.87 0.43
CA GLY A 90 21.82 5.66 -0.34
C GLY A 90 22.94 4.61 -0.30
N ARG A 91 23.99 4.82 0.52
CA ARG A 91 25.21 3.99 0.50
C ARG A 91 25.58 3.41 1.86
N TYR A 92 25.45 4.18 2.94
CA TYR A 92 26.04 3.81 4.23
C TYR A 92 24.99 3.47 5.28
N ALA A 93 25.18 2.35 5.97
CA ALA A 93 24.39 1.98 7.15
C ALA A 93 24.98 2.56 8.44
N LEU A 94 26.30 2.83 8.45
CA LEU A 94 26.97 3.54 9.52
C LEU A 94 27.79 4.68 8.92
N ALA A 95 27.48 5.92 9.32
CA ALA A 95 28.21 7.11 8.89
C ALA A 95 28.66 7.93 10.10
N ILE A 96 29.97 8.09 10.28
CA ILE A 96 30.59 8.80 11.40
C ILE A 96 31.58 9.83 10.84
N PHE A 97 31.24 11.12 10.88
CA PHE A 97 32.13 12.14 10.32
C PHE A 97 31.98 13.53 10.93
N LEU A 98 33.02 14.36 10.82
CA LEU A 98 33.03 15.74 11.30
C LEU A 98 32.67 15.91 12.79
N ASN A 99 32.98 14.92 13.63
CA ASN A 99 32.69 14.98 15.07
C ASN A 99 33.77 15.73 15.86
N TYR A 100 34.03 16.97 15.47
CA TYR A 100 34.92 17.88 16.16
C TYR A 100 34.55 19.33 15.83
N ARG A 101 34.91 20.26 16.70
CA ARG A 101 34.82 21.70 16.41
C ARG A 101 36.08 22.13 15.65
N ARG A 102 35.94 22.90 14.55
CA ARG A 102 37.08 23.33 13.69
C ARG A 102 38.21 23.99 14.49
N ASP A 103 37.85 24.88 15.42
CA ASP A 103 38.79 25.59 16.30
C ASP A 103 39.00 24.90 17.65
N GLY A 104 38.38 23.73 17.85
CA GLY A 104 38.34 23.02 19.12
C GLY A 104 39.54 22.11 19.36
N HIS A 105 39.83 21.88 20.64
CA HIS A 105 40.81 20.90 21.12
C HIS A 105 40.14 19.58 21.56
N TYR A 106 38.86 19.43 21.25
CA TYR A 106 37.99 18.35 21.69
C TYR A 106 37.04 17.93 20.57
N GLY A 107 36.58 16.69 20.65
CA GLY A 107 35.72 16.01 19.70
C GLY A 107 35.67 14.53 20.02
N LEU A 108 35.02 13.75 19.16
CA LEU A 108 34.84 12.31 19.33
C LEU A 108 36.19 11.60 19.34
N ARG A 109 36.46 10.85 20.41
CA ARG A 109 37.69 10.08 20.62
C ARG A 109 37.48 8.59 20.53
N GLN A 110 36.36 8.09 21.05
CA GLN A 110 36.14 6.65 21.16
C GLN A 110 34.70 6.26 20.82
N LEU A 111 34.58 5.16 20.05
CA LEU A 111 33.33 4.52 19.73
C LEU A 111 33.05 3.38 20.71
N GLY A 112 31.97 3.46 21.46
CA GLY A 112 31.49 2.36 22.31
C GLY A 112 30.69 1.33 21.53
N LEU A 113 31.20 0.78 20.43
CA LEU A 113 30.49 -0.18 19.54
C LEU A 113 30.89 -1.64 19.82
N ARG A 114 31.14 -1.99 21.08
CA ARG A 114 31.76 -3.27 21.46
C ARG A 114 30.94 -4.51 21.09
N ASN A 115 29.61 -4.38 21.09
CA ASN A 115 28.71 -5.47 20.75
C ASN A 115 28.20 -5.40 19.30
N LEU A 116 28.62 -4.41 18.51
CA LEU A 116 28.19 -4.30 17.12
C LEU A 116 28.95 -5.33 16.29
N THR A 117 28.27 -6.43 16.00
CA THR A 117 28.86 -7.55 15.24
C THR A 117 28.17 -7.78 13.90
N GLU A 118 27.11 -7.00 13.58
CA GLU A 118 26.35 -7.19 12.35
C GLU A 118 25.84 -5.88 11.71
N ILE A 119 26.12 -5.71 10.43
CA ILE A 119 25.49 -4.74 9.52
C ILE A 119 24.94 -5.54 8.33
N LEU A 120 23.60 -5.67 8.24
CA LEU A 120 22.98 -6.57 7.25
C LEU A 120 23.07 -6.03 5.82
N ASN A 121 22.90 -4.72 5.65
CA ASN A 121 22.92 -4.05 4.35
C ASN A 121 23.55 -2.67 4.50
N GLY A 122 24.22 -2.19 3.44
CA GLY A 122 24.90 -0.89 3.43
C GLY A 122 26.34 -0.90 3.93
N GLY A 123 27.06 0.14 3.52
CA GLY A 123 28.48 0.33 3.82
C GLY A 123 28.76 1.03 5.16
N VAL A 124 30.04 1.23 5.43
CA VAL A 124 30.54 1.99 6.58
C VAL A 124 31.39 3.16 6.09
N TYR A 125 31.04 4.37 6.53
CA TYR A 125 31.78 5.61 6.26
C TYR A 125 32.26 6.22 7.57
N VAL A 126 33.57 6.25 7.78
CA VAL A 126 34.22 6.90 8.93
C VAL A 126 35.35 7.77 8.41
N ASP A 127 35.12 9.08 8.40
CA ASP A 127 36.08 10.05 7.87
C ASP A 127 35.99 11.40 8.60
N GLN A 128 37.04 12.21 8.53
CA GLN A 128 37.08 13.57 9.08
C GLN A 128 36.70 13.63 10.56
N ASN A 129 37.23 12.71 11.38
CA ASN A 129 37.07 12.77 12.83
C ASN A 129 38.44 13.04 13.48
N LYS A 130 38.83 14.32 13.58
CA LYS A 130 40.18 14.77 13.97
C LYS A 130 40.78 14.08 15.20
N PHE A 131 39.95 13.67 16.16
CA PHE A 131 40.38 13.09 17.44
C PHE A 131 40.02 11.61 17.63
N LEU A 132 39.38 10.97 16.64
CA LEU A 132 38.86 9.61 16.78
C LEU A 132 39.99 8.57 16.69
N CYS A 133 40.00 7.65 17.66
CA CYS A 133 40.96 6.55 17.75
C CYS A 133 40.29 5.19 17.50
N HIS A 134 41.11 4.20 17.11
CA HIS A 134 40.78 2.77 16.97
C HIS A 134 39.79 2.37 15.87
N ALA A 135 39.03 3.29 15.28
CA ALA A 135 38.03 2.94 14.27
C ALA A 135 38.66 2.28 13.01
N ASP A 136 39.92 2.59 12.72
CA ASP A 136 40.76 2.01 11.68
C ASP A 136 41.24 0.58 12.01
N THR A 137 41.32 0.22 13.30
CA THR A 137 41.73 -1.12 13.75
C THR A 137 40.59 -2.15 13.71
N ILE A 138 39.34 -1.71 13.52
CA ILE A 138 38.17 -2.60 13.46
C ILE A 138 38.15 -3.32 12.10
N HIS A 139 38.04 -4.65 12.12
CA HIS A 139 37.81 -5.45 10.92
C HIS A 139 36.34 -5.35 10.47
N TRP A 140 35.99 -4.24 9.83
CA TRP A 140 34.62 -3.97 9.37
C TRP A 140 34.05 -5.04 8.44
N ARG A 141 34.90 -5.79 7.74
CA ARG A 141 34.48 -6.92 6.88
C ARG A 141 33.84 -8.06 7.65
N ASP A 142 34.15 -8.22 8.93
CA ASP A 142 33.50 -9.23 9.77
C ASP A 142 32.11 -8.77 10.22
N ILE A 143 31.91 -7.45 10.34
CA ILE A 143 30.65 -6.84 10.78
C ILE A 143 29.68 -6.71 9.60
N ILE A 144 30.17 -6.33 8.41
CA ILE A 144 29.36 -6.09 7.22
C ILE A 144 29.03 -7.43 6.54
N LYS A 145 27.74 -7.79 6.50
CA LYS A 145 27.26 -9.02 5.86
C LYS A 145 27.44 -9.01 4.34
N ASN A 146 27.25 -7.85 3.70
CA ASN A 146 27.39 -7.71 2.24
C ASN A 146 28.85 -7.40 1.86
N PRO A 147 29.61 -8.35 1.27
CA PRO A 147 31.02 -8.13 0.94
C PRO A 147 31.24 -7.07 -0.15
N GLN A 148 30.22 -6.73 -0.93
CA GLN A 148 30.28 -5.69 -1.96
C GLN A 148 29.97 -4.29 -1.44
N ALA A 149 29.55 -4.15 -0.17
CA ALA A 149 29.23 -2.85 0.39
C ALA A 149 30.48 -1.96 0.54
N GLU A 150 30.26 -0.66 0.38
CA GLU A 150 31.32 0.34 0.39
C GLU A 150 31.91 0.47 1.81
N LEU A 151 33.24 0.36 1.91
CA LEU A 151 33.96 0.52 3.17
C LEU A 151 34.97 1.66 3.01
N LEU A 152 34.65 2.82 3.60
CA LEU A 152 35.49 3.99 3.63
C LEU A 152 35.80 4.35 5.08
N VAL A 153 36.93 3.88 5.58
CA VAL A 153 37.41 4.19 6.92
C VAL A 153 38.79 4.80 6.77
N LEU A 154 38.88 6.11 6.97
CA LEU A 154 40.12 6.85 6.81
C LEU A 154 40.76 7.08 8.18
N PRO A 155 42.03 6.66 8.38
CA PRO A 155 42.72 6.84 9.65
C PRO A 155 42.97 8.32 9.93
N SER A 156 42.75 8.72 11.18
CA SER A 156 43.06 10.07 11.64
C SER A 156 44.58 10.25 11.77
N ASN A 157 45.14 11.36 11.26
CA ASN A 157 46.57 11.70 11.27
C ASN A 157 47.27 11.76 12.65
N ASN A 158 46.59 11.41 13.75
CA ASN A 158 47.09 11.52 15.12
C ASN A 158 46.96 10.19 15.94
N SER A 159 46.78 9.04 15.27
CA SER A 159 46.55 7.73 15.90
C SER A 159 47.76 7.10 16.61
N ASN A 160 48.91 7.78 16.69
CA ASN A 160 50.17 7.22 17.21
C ASN A 160 50.41 7.36 18.73
N LEU A 161 49.41 7.74 19.55
CA LEU A 161 49.57 7.73 21.01
C LEU A 161 48.49 6.90 21.73
N GLY A 162 48.85 5.68 22.12
CA GLY A 162 48.23 4.96 23.24
C GLY A 162 46.95 4.18 22.94
N CYS A 163 46.99 3.24 22.00
CA CYS A 163 45.84 2.41 21.64
C CYS A 163 46.19 0.91 21.75
N GLU A 164 45.78 0.23 22.82
CA GLU A 164 46.07 -1.21 23.06
C GLU A 164 44.83 -2.11 22.79
N TYR A 165 45.10 -3.39 22.48
CA TYR A 165 44.28 -4.34 21.71
C TYR A 165 43.11 -5.04 22.44
N SER A 166 42.15 -5.58 21.68
CA SER A 166 41.29 -6.69 22.13
C SER A 166 40.78 -7.59 20.99
N THR A 167 40.37 -8.79 21.41
CA THR A 167 40.58 -10.10 20.78
C THR A 167 39.48 -10.63 19.87
N ARG A 168 39.92 -11.48 18.94
CA ARG A 168 39.25 -12.14 17.81
C ARG A 168 38.54 -13.46 18.19
N THR A 169 37.46 -13.81 17.49
CA THR A 169 36.94 -15.19 17.36
C THR A 169 36.76 -15.52 15.87
N VAL A 170 37.32 -16.65 15.39
CA VAL A 170 37.24 -17.10 13.98
C VAL A 170 36.40 -18.36 13.91
N CYS A 171 35.50 -18.46 12.93
CA CYS A 171 34.61 -19.60 12.74
C CYS A 171 35.22 -20.72 11.89
N ALA A 172 34.69 -21.94 12.02
CA ALA A 172 34.99 -23.05 11.12
C ALA A 172 34.36 -22.83 9.72
N GLU A 173 34.96 -23.38 8.67
CA GLU A 173 34.49 -23.22 7.28
C GLU A 173 33.11 -23.82 6.99
N GLN A 174 32.68 -24.82 7.77
CA GLN A 174 31.39 -25.49 7.63
C GLN A 174 30.23 -24.68 8.24
N CYS A 175 30.49 -23.57 8.92
CA CYS A 175 29.44 -22.74 9.47
C CYS A 175 28.77 -21.93 8.34
N ASP A 176 27.44 -22.02 8.24
CA ASP A 176 26.64 -21.22 7.30
C ASP A 176 26.70 -19.69 7.59
N GLY A 177 27.20 -19.30 8.77
CA GLY A 177 27.22 -17.91 9.22
C GLY A 177 28.13 -17.66 10.42
N ARG A 178 27.54 -17.29 11.57
CA ARG A 178 28.27 -16.88 12.78
C ARG A 178 28.63 -18.08 13.66
N CYS A 179 29.52 -17.85 14.63
CA CYS A 179 29.94 -18.84 15.62
C CYS A 179 30.28 -18.17 16.95
N PHE A 180 30.34 -18.97 18.02
CA PHE A 180 30.89 -18.55 19.32
C PHE A 180 32.24 -19.20 19.65
N GLY A 181 32.80 -19.97 18.71
CA GLY A 181 34.07 -20.65 18.82
C GLY A 181 34.55 -21.20 17.47
N PRO A 182 35.78 -21.73 17.39
CA PRO A 182 36.40 -22.14 16.14
C PRO A 182 36.02 -23.54 15.66
N TYR A 183 35.25 -24.31 16.42
CA TYR A 183 34.87 -25.68 16.06
C TYR A 183 33.50 -25.72 15.35
N VAL A 184 33.24 -26.78 14.57
CA VAL A 184 31.95 -26.98 13.88
C VAL A 184 30.78 -27.11 14.87
N SER A 185 31.04 -27.60 16.08
CA SER A 185 30.05 -27.62 17.17
C SER A 185 29.63 -26.24 17.64
N ASP A 186 30.42 -25.21 17.31
CA ASP A 186 30.24 -23.85 17.80
C ASP A 186 29.57 -22.95 16.76
N CYS A 187 29.13 -23.53 15.64
CA CYS A 187 28.37 -22.84 14.63
C CYS A 187 27.00 -22.43 15.18
N CYS A 188 26.59 -21.19 14.89
CA CYS A 188 25.27 -20.72 15.19
C CYS A 188 24.24 -21.23 14.17
N HIS A 189 22.97 -21.22 14.57
CA HIS A 189 21.88 -21.43 13.63
C HIS A 189 21.95 -20.38 12.50
N ARG A 190 21.63 -20.76 11.26
CA ARG A 190 21.70 -19.88 10.07
C ARG A 190 20.86 -18.60 10.18
N GLU A 191 19.81 -18.63 11.00
CA GLU A 191 18.93 -17.47 11.24
C GLU A 191 19.47 -16.52 12.32
N CYS A 192 20.60 -16.83 12.95
CA CYS A 192 21.25 -15.94 13.92
C CYS A 192 22.02 -14.81 13.22
N ALA A 193 21.90 -13.61 13.79
CA ALA A 193 22.66 -12.43 13.40
C ALA A 193 23.56 -11.98 14.54
N GLY A 194 24.79 -11.56 14.21
CA GLY A 194 25.81 -11.08 15.15
C GLY A 194 26.46 -12.13 16.05
N GLY A 195 25.81 -13.26 16.32
CA GLY A 195 26.33 -14.37 17.13
C GLY A 195 25.25 -15.16 17.86
N CYS A 196 25.65 -16.12 18.67
CA CYS A 196 24.74 -16.96 19.47
C CYS A 196 25.43 -17.46 20.74
N SER A 197 24.63 -17.94 21.70
CA SER A 197 25.10 -18.66 22.89
C SER A 197 24.97 -20.19 22.78
N GLY A 198 24.53 -20.68 21.62
CA GLY A 198 24.23 -22.10 21.38
C GLY A 198 23.76 -22.34 19.94
N PRO A 199 23.58 -23.61 19.54
CA PRO A 199 23.33 -23.97 18.14
C PRO A 199 21.87 -23.80 17.70
N LYS A 200 20.92 -23.52 18.61
CA LYS A 200 19.49 -23.42 18.25
C LYS A 200 19.13 -22.02 17.73
N ASP A 201 18.03 -21.96 17.00
CA ASP A 201 17.41 -20.71 16.55
C ASP A 201 16.89 -19.81 17.69
N THR A 202 16.77 -20.34 18.91
CA THR A 202 16.44 -19.60 20.14
C THR A 202 17.65 -19.04 20.88
N ASP A 203 18.86 -19.47 20.51
CA ASP A 203 20.10 -19.10 21.21
C ASP A 203 20.80 -17.90 20.55
N CYS A 204 20.16 -17.31 19.55
CA CYS A 204 20.71 -16.19 18.78
C CYS A 204 20.75 -14.89 19.59
N PHE A 205 21.80 -14.09 19.39
CA PHE A 205 21.87 -12.75 19.98
C PHE A 205 20.91 -11.75 19.33
N ALA A 206 20.63 -11.95 18.03
CA ALA A 206 19.62 -11.27 17.24
C ALA A 206 19.19 -12.18 16.07
N CYS A 207 18.04 -11.90 15.46
CA CYS A 207 17.57 -12.65 14.30
C CYS A 207 17.93 -11.95 12.99
N THR A 208 18.40 -12.73 12.01
CA THR A 208 18.64 -12.29 10.64
C THR A 208 17.36 -11.74 10.03
N ASN A 209 16.26 -12.49 10.13
CA ASN A 209 14.96 -12.15 9.56
C ASN A 209 13.97 -11.69 10.64
N PHE A 210 13.24 -12.62 11.26
CA PHE A 210 12.22 -12.31 12.25
C PHE A 210 12.42 -13.07 13.56
N ASN A 211 12.10 -12.41 14.67
CA ASN A 211 11.96 -13.04 15.97
C ASN A 211 10.49 -13.41 16.18
N ASP A 212 10.20 -14.71 16.21
CA ASP A 212 8.94 -15.22 16.70
C ASP A 212 9.05 -15.76 18.13
N SER A 213 8.69 -14.93 19.09
CA SER A 213 8.55 -15.33 20.51
C SER A 213 9.83 -15.95 21.10
N GLY A 214 11.00 -15.52 20.60
CA GLY A 214 12.33 -15.98 20.99
C GLY A 214 13.06 -16.79 19.92
N ALA A 215 12.34 -17.43 18.99
CA ALA A 215 12.95 -18.20 17.91
C ALA A 215 13.20 -17.34 16.67
N CYS A 216 14.36 -17.46 16.04
CA CYS A 216 14.68 -16.77 14.79
C CYS A 216 14.15 -17.56 13.58
N VAL A 217 13.18 -16.98 12.88
CA VAL A 217 12.48 -17.59 11.74
C VAL A 217 12.68 -16.79 10.45
N THR A 218 12.67 -17.47 9.31
CA THR A 218 12.76 -16.85 7.99
C THR A 218 11.51 -16.04 7.62
N GLN A 219 10.34 -16.49 8.07
CA GLN A 219 9.05 -15.85 7.83
C GLN A 219 8.10 -16.05 9.01
N CYS A 220 7.25 -15.07 9.28
CA CYS A 220 6.21 -15.22 10.30
C CYS A 220 5.12 -16.20 9.84
N PRO A 221 4.42 -16.88 10.77
CA PRO A 221 3.27 -17.74 10.47
C PRO A 221 2.22 -17.03 9.58
N GLN A 222 2.02 -17.54 8.37
CA GLN A 222 1.17 -16.90 7.36
C GLN A 222 -0.33 -16.87 7.77
N PRO A 223 -1.11 -15.86 7.31
CA PRO A 223 -2.53 -15.72 7.61
C PRO A 223 -3.41 -16.85 7.05
N PHE A 224 -2.97 -17.47 5.95
CA PHE A 224 -3.65 -18.59 5.32
C PHE A 224 -2.70 -19.78 5.23
N VAL A 225 -3.24 -20.97 5.48
CA VAL A 225 -2.54 -22.24 5.33
C VAL A 225 -3.36 -23.17 4.47
N TYR A 226 -2.69 -23.96 3.64
CA TYR A 226 -3.36 -24.92 2.78
C TYR A 226 -3.90 -26.07 3.65
N ASN A 227 -5.21 -26.34 3.54
CA ASN A 227 -5.85 -27.49 4.18
C ASN A 227 -5.96 -28.65 3.18
N PRO A 228 -5.23 -29.76 3.38
CA PRO A 228 -5.25 -30.90 2.47
C PRO A 228 -6.61 -31.60 2.34
N THR A 229 -7.53 -31.37 3.28
CA THR A 229 -8.87 -31.98 3.28
C THR A 229 -9.86 -31.23 2.40
N SER A 230 -9.83 -29.89 2.46
CA SER A 230 -10.72 -29.02 1.68
C SER A 230 -10.11 -28.57 0.35
N PHE A 231 -8.80 -28.81 0.15
CA PHE A 231 -8.05 -28.40 -1.05
C PHE A 231 -8.05 -26.88 -1.28
N GLN A 232 -8.15 -26.12 -0.19
CA GLN A 232 -8.24 -24.66 -0.20
C GLN A 232 -7.28 -24.04 0.82
N LEU A 233 -6.97 -22.77 0.61
CA LEU A 233 -6.29 -21.94 1.60
C LEU A 233 -7.29 -21.50 2.66
N GLU A 234 -7.06 -21.91 3.91
CA GLU A 234 -7.91 -21.60 5.04
C GLU A 234 -7.21 -20.66 6.03
N HIS A 235 -7.99 -19.90 6.79
CA HIS A 235 -7.44 -18.97 7.77
C HIS A 235 -6.66 -19.72 8.86
N ASN A 236 -5.42 -19.32 9.10
CA ASN A 236 -4.52 -19.89 10.10
C ASN A 236 -4.76 -19.26 11.48
N PRO A 237 -5.24 -20.00 12.49
CA PRO A 237 -5.43 -19.46 13.85
C PRO A 237 -4.13 -19.04 14.54
N ARG A 238 -2.97 -19.54 14.06
CA ARG A 238 -1.64 -19.21 14.59
C ARG A 238 -0.95 -18.08 13.82
N ALA A 239 -1.67 -17.43 12.90
CA ALA A 239 -1.13 -16.34 12.09
C ALA A 239 -0.50 -15.25 12.96
N LYS A 240 0.64 -14.74 12.50
CA LYS A 240 1.31 -13.57 13.06
C LYS A 240 1.74 -12.66 11.93
N TYR A 241 1.70 -11.37 12.20
CA TYR A 241 2.07 -10.33 11.27
C TYR A 241 3.53 -9.93 11.49
N THR A 242 4.22 -9.61 10.41
CA THR A 242 5.56 -9.02 10.51
C THR A 242 5.43 -7.58 11.01
N TYR A 243 6.24 -7.19 11.98
CA TYR A 243 6.37 -5.82 12.46
C TYR A 243 7.84 -5.52 12.68
N GLY A 244 8.47 -4.85 11.70
CA GLY A 244 9.92 -4.73 11.66
C GLY A 244 10.56 -6.13 11.60
N ALA A 245 11.36 -6.48 12.61
CA ALA A 245 12.00 -7.78 12.73
C ALA A 245 11.29 -8.74 13.72
N PHE A 246 10.01 -8.51 14.01
CA PHE A 246 9.24 -9.32 14.98
C PHE A 246 7.98 -9.91 14.35
N CYS A 247 7.57 -11.08 14.84
CA CYS A 247 6.27 -11.67 14.55
C CYS A 247 5.28 -11.34 15.68
N VAL A 248 4.22 -10.60 15.36
CA VAL A 248 3.22 -10.13 16.34
C VAL A 248 1.83 -10.68 16.04
N LYS A 249 1.08 -11.09 17.08
CA LYS A 249 -0.31 -11.57 16.90
C LYS A 249 -1.29 -10.47 16.50
N LYS A 250 -1.00 -9.22 16.89
CA LYS A 250 -1.79 -8.02 16.58
C LYS A 250 -0.84 -6.89 16.25
N CYS A 251 -1.16 -6.11 15.23
CA CYS A 251 -0.39 -4.92 14.92
C CYS A 251 -0.52 -3.88 16.06
N PRO A 252 0.54 -3.11 16.34
CA PRO A 252 0.49 -2.02 17.32
C PRO A 252 -0.56 -0.95 16.95
N HIS A 253 -0.89 -0.09 17.93
CA HIS A 253 -1.81 1.03 17.72
C HIS A 253 -1.30 1.94 16.58
N ASN A 254 -2.20 2.42 15.71
CA ASN A 254 -1.92 3.20 14.49
C ASN A 254 -1.20 2.44 13.34
N PHE A 255 -1.16 1.11 13.38
CA PHE A 255 -0.73 0.29 12.23
C PHE A 255 -1.91 -0.44 11.61
N VAL A 256 -1.80 -0.72 10.32
CA VAL A 256 -2.78 -1.41 9.49
C VAL A 256 -2.15 -2.70 8.97
N VAL A 257 -2.92 -3.78 8.91
CA VAL A 257 -2.47 -5.06 8.35
C VAL A 257 -2.50 -4.96 6.82
N ASP A 258 -1.36 -5.12 6.16
CA ASP A 258 -1.30 -5.40 4.73
C ASP A 258 -0.80 -6.83 4.48
N HIS A 259 -1.71 -7.68 4.00
CA HIS A 259 -1.52 -9.12 3.78
C HIS A 259 -1.01 -9.87 5.03
N SER A 260 0.29 -9.90 5.27
CA SER A 260 0.95 -10.56 6.41
C SER A 260 1.87 -9.61 7.22
N SER A 261 1.77 -8.29 6.99
CA SER A 261 2.69 -7.29 7.55
C SER A 261 1.94 -6.09 8.18
N CYS A 262 2.53 -5.48 9.20
CA CYS A 262 2.01 -4.27 9.83
C CYS A 262 2.64 -3.03 9.19
N VAL A 263 1.84 -2.25 8.46
CA VAL A 263 2.25 -1.02 7.76
C VAL A 263 1.64 0.23 8.41
N ARG A 264 2.28 1.39 8.26
CA ARG A 264 1.74 2.66 8.79
C ARG A 264 0.58 3.21 7.96
N ALA A 265 0.58 2.90 6.66
CA ALA A 265 -0.44 3.33 5.71
C ALA A 265 -0.55 2.27 4.61
N CYS A 266 -1.73 2.12 4.02
CA CYS A 266 -1.92 1.21 2.90
C CYS A 266 -1.15 1.66 1.65
N PRO A 267 -0.69 0.70 0.82
CA PRO A 267 -0.18 0.99 -0.52
C PRO A 267 -1.18 1.79 -1.36
N SER A 268 -0.69 2.52 -2.37
CA SER A 268 -1.50 3.42 -3.20
C SER A 268 -2.67 2.76 -3.94
N ASN A 269 -2.62 1.44 -4.14
CA ASN A 269 -3.65 0.62 -4.79
C ASN A 269 -4.54 -0.14 -3.79
N LYS A 270 -4.44 0.16 -2.50
CA LYS A 270 -5.25 -0.43 -1.43
C LYS A 270 -5.87 0.66 -0.56
N MET A 271 -7.00 0.33 0.07
CA MET A 271 -7.67 1.20 1.02
C MET A 271 -7.73 0.57 2.41
N GLU A 272 -7.69 1.42 3.43
CA GLU A 272 -7.86 0.99 4.83
C GLU A 272 -9.34 0.71 5.10
N VAL A 273 -9.64 -0.51 5.52
CA VAL A 273 -10.94 -0.92 6.02
C VAL A 273 -10.80 -1.46 7.43
N GLU A 274 -11.83 -1.28 8.24
CA GLU A 274 -11.89 -1.83 9.58
C GLU A 274 -12.89 -2.97 9.63
N GLU A 275 -12.40 -4.20 9.77
CA GLU A 275 -13.21 -5.40 9.91
C GLU A 275 -12.90 -6.04 11.26
N ASN A 276 -13.92 -6.34 12.06
CA ASN A 276 -13.76 -6.92 13.40
C ASN A 276 -12.79 -6.15 14.33
N ARG A 277 -12.75 -4.81 14.22
CA ARG A 277 -11.81 -3.92 14.94
C ARG A 277 -10.33 -4.11 14.58
N ILE A 278 -10.05 -4.73 13.44
CA ILE A 278 -8.72 -4.85 12.86
C ILE A 278 -8.70 -3.99 11.60
N LYS A 279 -7.79 -3.02 11.56
CA LYS A 279 -7.54 -2.21 10.38
C LYS A 279 -6.72 -3.04 9.39
N MET A 280 -7.21 -3.18 8.17
CA MET A 280 -6.54 -3.93 7.10
C MET A 280 -6.58 -3.18 5.77
N CYS A 281 -5.62 -3.47 4.90
CA CYS A 281 -5.52 -2.93 3.56
C CYS A 281 -6.15 -3.89 2.56
N ILE A 282 -7.24 -3.48 1.92
CA ILE A 282 -7.87 -4.26 0.85
C ILE A 282 -7.62 -3.61 -0.52
N PRO A 283 -7.43 -4.40 -1.59
CA PRO A 283 -7.34 -3.88 -2.95
C PRO A 283 -8.56 -3.02 -3.30
N CYS A 284 -8.30 -1.89 -3.94
CA CYS A 284 -9.36 -1.05 -4.49
C CYS A 284 -9.93 -1.73 -5.75
N THR A 285 -11.25 -1.65 -5.96
CA THR A 285 -11.89 -2.24 -7.15
C THR A 285 -11.49 -1.53 -8.44
N ASP A 286 -11.33 -0.21 -8.39
CA ASP A 286 -10.81 0.62 -9.48
C ASP A 286 -9.79 1.63 -8.92
N ILE A 287 -10.18 2.90 -8.76
CA ILE A 287 -9.37 3.96 -8.16
C ILE A 287 -9.60 3.95 -6.65
N CYS A 288 -8.53 4.00 -5.86
CA CYS A 288 -8.64 4.00 -4.41
C CYS A 288 -9.37 5.22 -3.87
N PRO A 289 -10.22 5.06 -2.83
CA PRO A 289 -11.03 6.16 -2.37
C PRO A 289 -10.21 7.34 -1.87
N LYS A 290 -10.24 8.46 -2.60
CA LYS A 290 -9.68 9.75 -2.19
C LYS A 290 -10.83 10.70 -1.93
N VAL A 291 -11.01 11.08 -0.67
CA VAL A 291 -11.98 12.10 -0.29
C VAL A 291 -11.33 13.47 -0.49
N CYS A 292 -11.98 14.32 -1.27
CA CYS A 292 -11.54 15.69 -1.50
C CYS A 292 -12.63 16.67 -1.06
N ASP A 293 -12.23 17.88 -0.69
CA ASP A 293 -13.19 18.92 -0.33
C ASP A 293 -13.90 19.43 -1.59
N GLY A 294 -15.21 19.66 -1.50
CA GLY A 294 -16.00 20.33 -2.52
C GLY A 294 -16.03 21.84 -2.33
N ILE A 295 -16.60 22.53 -3.31
CA ILE A 295 -16.78 23.99 -3.29
C ILE A 295 -17.59 24.41 -2.05
N GLY A 296 -17.04 25.36 -1.29
CA GLY A 296 -17.61 25.83 -0.02
C GLY A 296 -17.29 24.96 1.20
N THR A 297 -16.35 24.00 1.09
CA THR A 297 -15.97 23.09 2.18
C THR A 297 -14.45 23.06 2.36
N GLY A 298 -13.98 22.97 3.62
CA GLY A 298 -12.56 22.72 3.95
C GLY A 298 -11.57 23.64 3.23
N SER A 299 -10.64 23.05 2.48
CA SER A 299 -9.62 23.75 1.67
C SER A 299 -10.17 24.59 0.51
N LEU A 300 -11.48 24.48 0.21
CA LEU A 300 -12.22 25.22 -0.82
C LEU A 300 -13.37 26.04 -0.23
N GLN A 301 -13.33 26.38 1.06
CA GLN A 301 -14.41 27.13 1.73
C GLN A 301 -14.70 28.50 1.09
N THR A 302 -13.68 29.19 0.57
CA THR A 302 -13.81 30.51 -0.07
C THR A 302 -14.11 30.42 -1.57
N ALA A 303 -13.99 29.24 -2.18
CA ALA A 303 -14.25 29.05 -3.60
C ALA A 303 -15.75 29.09 -3.88
N GLN A 304 -16.14 29.73 -4.98
CA GLN A 304 -17.55 29.80 -5.42
C GLN A 304 -17.83 28.89 -6.62
N THR A 305 -16.79 28.51 -7.37
CA THR A 305 -16.90 27.63 -8.53
C THR A 305 -15.62 26.83 -8.74
N VAL A 306 -15.71 25.75 -9.51
CA VAL A 306 -14.55 25.05 -10.06
C VAL A 306 -13.98 25.88 -11.20
N ASP A 307 -12.68 26.20 -11.12
CA ASP A 307 -11.95 27.01 -12.10
C ASP A 307 -10.50 26.51 -12.24
N ALA A 308 -9.74 27.15 -13.14
CA ALA A 308 -8.34 26.78 -13.40
C ALA A 308 -7.43 26.86 -12.15
N SER A 309 -7.78 27.65 -11.13
CA SER A 309 -6.97 27.77 -9.90
C SER A 309 -7.15 26.60 -8.94
N ASN A 310 -8.24 25.84 -9.07
CA ASN A 310 -8.61 24.79 -8.13
C ASN A 310 -8.90 23.42 -8.75
N ILE A 311 -9.00 23.32 -10.08
CA ILE A 311 -9.30 22.07 -10.79
C ILE A 311 -8.32 20.94 -10.44
N ASP A 312 -7.03 21.23 -10.30
CA ASP A 312 -6.00 20.24 -9.98
C ASP A 312 -6.19 19.58 -8.60
N LYS A 313 -6.93 20.23 -7.70
CA LYS A 313 -7.26 19.66 -6.38
C LYS A 313 -8.22 18.48 -6.48
N PHE A 314 -8.93 18.35 -7.60
CA PHE A 314 -9.89 17.27 -7.85
C PHE A 314 -9.28 16.04 -8.54
N VAL A 315 -7.98 16.07 -8.89
CA VAL A 315 -7.30 14.94 -9.54
C VAL A 315 -7.32 13.70 -8.63
N ASN A 316 -7.75 12.57 -9.19
CA ASN A 316 -7.90 11.26 -8.53
C ASN A 316 -8.89 11.24 -7.35
N CYS A 317 -9.77 12.23 -7.22
CA CYS A 317 -10.77 12.27 -6.15
C CYS A 317 -11.94 11.34 -6.46
N THR A 318 -12.24 10.41 -5.54
CA THR A 318 -13.33 9.44 -5.71
C THR A 318 -14.60 9.78 -4.90
N LYS A 319 -14.50 10.79 -4.03
CA LYS A 319 -15.60 11.28 -3.20
C LYS A 319 -15.38 12.74 -2.89
N ILE A 320 -16.41 13.56 -3.06
CA ILE A 320 -16.34 14.98 -2.81
C ILE A 320 -17.18 15.31 -1.59
N ASN A 321 -16.49 15.72 -0.53
CA ASN A 321 -17.14 16.23 0.67
C ASN A 321 -17.53 17.69 0.43
N GLY A 322 -18.75 17.92 -0.04
CA GLY A 322 -19.25 19.26 -0.39
C GLY A 322 -19.90 19.26 -1.76
N ASN A 323 -19.81 20.39 -2.48
CA ASN A 323 -20.57 20.63 -3.70
C ASN A 323 -19.66 20.73 -4.93
N LEU A 324 -20.20 20.51 -6.12
CA LEU A 324 -19.55 20.89 -7.38
C LEU A 324 -20.39 21.96 -8.07
N ILE A 325 -19.76 23.10 -8.37
CA ILE A 325 -20.44 24.29 -8.89
C ILE A 325 -19.64 24.84 -10.07
N PHE A 326 -20.28 24.97 -11.24
CA PHE A 326 -19.70 25.50 -12.47
C PHE A 326 -20.46 26.76 -12.91
N LEU A 327 -19.87 27.93 -12.70
CA LEU A 327 -20.42 29.26 -13.02
C LEU A 327 -19.69 29.88 -14.22
N ILE A 328 -20.20 31.00 -14.72
CA ILE A 328 -19.74 31.68 -15.95
C ILE A 328 -18.41 32.45 -15.75
N THR A 329 -17.79 32.45 -14.57
CA THR A 329 -16.51 33.13 -14.33
C THR A 329 -15.38 32.39 -15.06
N GLU A 330 -15.03 32.88 -16.25
CA GLU A 330 -13.89 32.50 -17.12
C GLU A 330 -13.48 31.02 -17.06
N ALA A 331 -14.27 30.18 -17.75
CA ALA A 331 -14.03 28.75 -17.88
C ALA A 331 -12.90 28.45 -18.87
N HIS A 332 -11.80 27.88 -18.38
CA HIS A 332 -10.82 27.15 -19.19
C HIS A 332 -10.90 25.64 -18.92
N SER A 333 -10.45 24.88 -19.92
CA SER A 333 -10.62 23.44 -20.15
C SER A 333 -10.57 22.55 -18.90
N SER A 334 -11.61 21.75 -18.71
CA SER A 334 -11.69 20.69 -17.69
C SER A 334 -11.05 19.39 -18.18
N THR A 335 -10.26 18.75 -17.32
CA THR A 335 -9.85 17.34 -17.42
C THR A 335 -10.56 16.47 -16.37
N ASP A 336 -10.65 15.17 -16.67
CA ASP A 336 -11.46 14.13 -16.04
C ASP A 336 -11.69 14.18 -14.51
N LEU A 337 -12.95 13.99 -14.11
CA LEU A 337 -13.42 13.84 -12.72
C LEU A 337 -14.02 12.45 -12.50
N SER A 338 -13.22 11.48 -12.03
CA SER A 338 -13.66 10.09 -11.89
C SER A 338 -14.26 9.75 -10.51
N ASN A 339 -15.44 9.12 -10.48
CA ASN A 339 -16.16 8.57 -9.32
C ASN A 339 -16.43 9.60 -8.23
N VAL A 340 -17.66 10.06 -8.01
CA VAL A 340 -17.90 11.04 -6.95
C VAL A 340 -19.23 10.80 -6.26
N SER A 341 -19.25 10.87 -4.92
CA SER A 341 -20.45 11.22 -4.16
C SER A 341 -20.34 12.69 -3.77
N ILE A 342 -21.33 13.50 -4.16
CA ILE A 342 -21.41 14.96 -3.93
C ILE A 342 -22.61 15.33 -3.05
N GLY A 343 -22.58 16.54 -2.48
CA GLY A 343 -23.72 17.26 -1.92
C GLY A 343 -24.74 17.61 -3.01
N TYR A 344 -24.45 18.63 -3.83
CA TYR A 344 -25.23 18.94 -5.05
C TYR A 344 -24.31 19.28 -6.23
N LEU A 345 -24.84 19.10 -7.45
CA LEU A 345 -24.21 19.47 -8.73
C LEU A 345 -24.94 20.67 -9.34
N ASN A 346 -24.25 21.77 -9.55
CA ASN A 346 -24.80 22.98 -10.16
C ASN A 346 -23.99 23.39 -11.39
N ILE A 347 -24.57 23.19 -12.58
CA ILE A 347 -23.95 23.48 -13.88
C ILE A 347 -24.71 24.62 -14.54
N GLN A 348 -24.11 25.82 -14.51
CA GLN A 348 -24.62 27.03 -15.16
C GLN A 348 -23.71 27.49 -16.31
N SER A 349 -22.52 26.92 -16.42
CA SER A 349 -21.58 27.09 -17.53
C SER A 349 -20.94 25.76 -17.90
N TRP A 350 -20.74 25.52 -19.19
CA TRP A 350 -20.05 24.34 -19.72
C TRP A 350 -19.28 24.72 -20.99
N PRO A 351 -18.07 24.15 -21.22
CA PRO A 351 -17.26 24.47 -22.38
C PRO A 351 -17.96 24.23 -23.72
N GLU A 352 -17.74 25.11 -24.70
CA GLU A 352 -18.42 25.03 -26.01
C GLU A 352 -18.03 23.80 -26.84
N ASN A 353 -16.82 23.28 -26.60
CA ASN A 353 -16.28 22.10 -27.27
C ASN A 353 -16.77 20.77 -26.65
N MET A 354 -17.51 20.81 -25.54
CA MET A 354 -18.03 19.62 -24.87
C MET A 354 -19.54 19.49 -25.11
N THR A 355 -19.93 18.44 -25.82
CA THR A 355 -21.33 18.16 -26.21
C THR A 355 -22.09 17.32 -25.19
N ASP A 356 -21.47 16.94 -24.09
CA ASP A 356 -22.06 16.11 -23.05
C ASP A 356 -21.37 16.33 -21.70
N LEU A 357 -21.88 15.67 -20.66
CA LEU A 357 -21.33 15.69 -19.30
C LEU A 357 -20.63 14.36 -18.95
N GLY A 358 -20.07 13.68 -19.95
CA GLY A 358 -19.42 12.36 -19.82
C GLY A 358 -18.20 12.34 -18.89
N VAL A 359 -17.64 13.51 -18.54
CA VAL A 359 -16.66 13.63 -17.46
C VAL A 359 -17.20 13.15 -16.11
N PHE A 360 -18.53 13.09 -15.95
CA PHE A 360 -19.23 12.52 -14.80
C PHE A 360 -19.82 11.13 -15.08
N SER A 361 -19.35 10.41 -16.09
CA SER A 361 -19.82 9.04 -16.42
C SER A 361 -19.70 8.05 -15.25
N SER A 362 -18.77 8.31 -14.34
CA SER A 362 -18.50 7.54 -13.13
C SER A 362 -19.22 8.06 -11.88
N LEU A 363 -20.03 9.13 -11.99
CA LEU A 363 -20.82 9.66 -10.89
C LEU A 363 -21.95 8.70 -10.52
N ALA A 364 -21.80 7.96 -9.42
CA ALA A 364 -22.81 6.97 -8.99
C ALA A 364 -23.94 7.54 -8.13
N THR A 365 -23.63 8.53 -7.28
CA THR A 365 -24.59 9.01 -6.27
C THR A 365 -24.51 10.52 -6.06
N ILE A 366 -25.66 11.19 -6.10
CA ILE A 366 -25.82 12.58 -5.64
C ILE A 366 -26.52 12.55 -4.28
N GLY A 367 -25.77 12.83 -3.21
CA GLY A 367 -26.24 12.60 -1.85
C GLY A 367 -27.25 13.63 -1.33
N GLY A 368 -27.25 14.86 -1.84
CA GLY A 368 -28.21 15.90 -1.43
C GLY A 368 -28.12 16.31 0.04
N ARG A 369 -26.98 16.08 0.71
CA ARG A 369 -26.75 16.47 2.13
C ARG A 369 -26.75 17.99 2.31
N SER A 370 -26.39 18.70 1.25
CA SER A 370 -26.49 20.15 1.05
C SER A 370 -27.30 20.37 -0.23
N LEU A 371 -28.13 21.43 -0.26
CA LEU A 371 -29.02 21.72 -1.37
C LEU A 371 -28.89 23.19 -1.80
N TYR A 372 -28.90 23.45 -3.11
CA TYR A 372 -29.01 24.80 -3.66
C TYR A 372 -30.50 25.16 -3.80
N SER A 373 -31.06 25.91 -2.84
CA SER A 373 -32.49 26.27 -2.83
C SER A 373 -33.43 25.05 -2.96
N GLY A 374 -33.06 23.92 -2.33
CA GLY A 374 -33.81 22.66 -2.40
C GLY A 374 -33.48 21.77 -3.61
N ILE A 375 -32.48 22.14 -4.42
CA ILE A 375 -32.06 21.42 -5.63
C ILE A 375 -30.75 20.68 -5.36
N SER A 376 -30.66 19.42 -5.81
CA SER A 376 -29.45 18.60 -5.75
C SER A 376 -28.76 18.43 -7.11
N LEU A 377 -29.50 18.59 -8.22
CA LEU A 377 -28.96 18.63 -9.58
C LEU A 377 -29.57 19.78 -10.36
N LEU A 378 -28.75 20.74 -10.80
CA LEU A 378 -29.15 21.88 -11.62
C LEU A 378 -28.32 21.92 -12.91
N ILE A 379 -28.99 21.89 -14.06
CA ILE A 379 -28.39 22.07 -15.39
C ILE A 379 -29.18 23.14 -16.12
N LEU A 380 -28.59 24.32 -16.27
CA LEU A 380 -29.29 25.52 -16.73
C LEU A 380 -28.56 26.21 -17.87
N LYS A 381 -29.27 26.55 -18.96
CA LYS A 381 -28.80 27.40 -20.07
C LYS A 381 -27.56 26.88 -20.82
N GLN A 382 -27.36 25.55 -20.88
CA GLN A 382 -26.28 24.94 -21.64
C GLN A 382 -26.66 24.85 -23.13
N ARG A 383 -25.94 25.60 -23.97
CA ARG A 383 -26.25 25.73 -25.42
C ARG A 383 -25.67 24.61 -26.27
N TRP A 384 -24.62 23.96 -25.78
CA TRP A 384 -23.77 23.07 -26.59
C TRP A 384 -23.99 21.59 -26.30
N ILE A 385 -24.53 21.25 -25.13
CA ILE A 385 -24.77 19.86 -24.74
C ILE A 385 -25.96 19.25 -25.48
N SER A 386 -25.79 18.03 -25.98
CA SER A 386 -26.80 17.22 -26.65
C SER A 386 -27.24 15.99 -25.86
N SER A 387 -26.43 15.52 -24.90
CA SER A 387 -26.71 14.38 -24.02
C SER A 387 -26.16 14.63 -22.61
N LEU A 388 -26.60 13.84 -21.62
CA LEU A 388 -26.14 13.95 -20.22
C LEU A 388 -24.99 13.00 -19.92
N GLN A 389 -25.07 11.75 -20.36
CA GLN A 389 -24.05 10.72 -20.18
C GLN A 389 -23.63 10.43 -18.71
N PHE A 390 -24.58 10.53 -17.77
CA PHE A 390 -24.40 10.09 -16.38
C PHE A 390 -24.49 8.57 -16.24
N GLN A 391 -23.62 7.84 -16.94
CA GLN A 391 -23.68 6.39 -17.11
C GLN A 391 -23.85 5.60 -15.80
N ALA A 392 -23.09 5.94 -14.75
CA ALA A 392 -23.12 5.21 -13.48
C ALA A 392 -24.17 5.73 -12.48
N LEU A 393 -24.90 6.80 -12.80
CA LEU A 393 -25.79 7.46 -11.85
C LEU A 393 -27.01 6.60 -11.54
N ASP A 394 -27.07 6.13 -10.30
CA ASP A 394 -28.07 5.17 -9.83
C ASP A 394 -28.92 5.75 -8.67
N GLU A 395 -28.41 6.74 -7.94
CA GLU A 395 -29.13 7.33 -6.80
C GLU A 395 -28.98 8.86 -6.70
N ILE A 396 -30.12 9.54 -6.48
CA ILE A 396 -30.22 10.93 -6.01
C ILE A 396 -30.95 10.92 -4.67
N SER A 397 -30.18 10.87 -3.58
CA SER A 397 -30.70 10.56 -2.24
C SER A 397 -31.62 11.65 -1.66
N ALA A 398 -31.39 12.92 -2.01
CA ALA A 398 -32.19 14.05 -1.55
C ALA A 398 -32.12 15.23 -2.53
N GLY A 399 -33.09 16.15 -2.44
CA GLY A 399 -33.18 17.34 -3.29
C GLY A 399 -33.87 17.11 -4.64
N ASN A 400 -34.29 18.21 -5.26
CA ASN A 400 -34.98 18.22 -6.54
C ASN A 400 -34.00 18.29 -7.72
N VAL A 401 -34.46 17.94 -8.92
CA VAL A 401 -33.69 17.97 -10.17
C VAL A 401 -34.27 19.01 -11.13
N TYR A 402 -33.43 19.92 -11.63
CA TYR A 402 -33.83 21.04 -12.49
C TYR A 402 -32.99 21.04 -13.77
N ILE A 403 -33.65 20.84 -14.92
CA ILE A 403 -32.99 20.83 -16.25
C ILE A 403 -33.72 21.81 -17.16
N LEU A 404 -33.14 23.00 -17.33
CA LEU A 404 -33.86 24.16 -17.87
C LEU A 404 -33.06 24.88 -18.96
N ASN A 405 -33.75 25.30 -20.03
CA ASN A 405 -33.21 26.17 -21.07
C ASN A 405 -31.99 25.61 -21.84
N ASN A 406 -31.86 24.28 -21.98
CA ASN A 406 -30.76 23.65 -22.70
C ASN A 406 -31.21 23.31 -24.13
N THR A 407 -31.00 24.24 -25.07
CA THR A 407 -31.67 24.26 -26.38
C THR A 407 -31.31 23.12 -27.33
N ARG A 408 -30.18 22.42 -27.12
CA ARG A 408 -29.74 21.27 -27.92
C ARG A 408 -29.86 19.92 -27.22
N LEU A 409 -30.22 19.91 -25.93
CA LEU A 409 -30.22 18.73 -25.10
C LEU A 409 -31.36 17.78 -25.48
N CYS A 410 -31.02 16.52 -25.76
CA CYS A 410 -31.94 15.40 -25.99
C CYS A 410 -31.78 14.34 -24.87
N PHE A 411 -32.52 13.22 -24.97
CA PHE A 411 -32.52 12.06 -24.06
C PHE A 411 -33.04 12.29 -22.64
N TYR A 412 -32.99 13.53 -22.14
CA TYR A 412 -33.46 13.92 -20.80
C TYR A 412 -34.90 13.47 -20.48
N ASN A 413 -35.74 13.33 -21.51
CA ASN A 413 -37.15 12.96 -21.41
C ASN A 413 -37.38 11.44 -21.38
N THR A 414 -36.36 10.65 -21.70
CA THR A 414 -36.45 9.18 -21.69
C THR A 414 -36.17 8.61 -20.31
N VAL A 415 -35.38 9.33 -19.51
CA VAL A 415 -34.93 8.92 -18.17
C VAL A 415 -36.12 8.82 -17.21
N ASN A 416 -36.30 7.65 -16.61
CA ASN A 416 -37.21 7.43 -15.50
C ASN A 416 -36.66 8.02 -14.19
N TRP A 417 -36.74 9.35 -14.02
CA TRP A 417 -36.19 10.06 -12.86
C TRP A 417 -36.69 9.56 -11.50
N THR A 418 -37.93 9.08 -11.44
CA THR A 418 -38.51 8.54 -10.21
C THR A 418 -37.80 7.31 -9.69
N SER A 419 -37.16 6.52 -10.57
CA SER A 419 -36.36 5.35 -10.16
C SER A 419 -35.08 5.74 -9.40
N LEU A 420 -34.56 6.94 -9.63
CA LEU A 420 -33.33 7.45 -9.01
C LEU A 420 -33.59 8.11 -7.64
N PHE A 421 -34.85 8.42 -7.32
CA PHE A 421 -35.21 9.15 -6.11
C PHE A 421 -35.43 8.20 -4.93
N ARG A 422 -34.86 8.58 -3.79
CA ARG A 422 -35.03 7.84 -2.54
C ARG A 422 -36.27 8.29 -1.76
N MET A 423 -36.69 9.55 -1.93
CA MET A 423 -37.85 10.13 -1.27
C MET A 423 -38.96 10.45 -2.28
N SER A 424 -40.20 10.06 -1.97
CA SER A 424 -41.38 10.34 -2.81
C SER A 424 -41.72 11.83 -2.94
N SER A 425 -41.16 12.69 -2.08
CA SER A 425 -41.35 14.14 -2.10
C SER A 425 -40.46 14.86 -3.13
N GLN A 426 -39.44 14.19 -3.68
CA GLN A 426 -38.54 14.76 -4.68
C GLN A 426 -39.28 14.99 -6.01
N LYS A 427 -38.92 16.08 -6.68
CA LYS A 427 -39.52 16.48 -7.95
C LYS A 427 -38.44 16.76 -8.98
N VAL A 428 -38.80 16.51 -10.24
CA VAL A 428 -38.02 16.89 -11.41
C VAL A 428 -38.75 17.99 -12.17
N LEU A 429 -38.04 19.07 -12.51
CA LEU A 429 -38.55 20.18 -13.32
C LEU A 429 -37.72 20.30 -14.60
N ILE A 430 -38.36 19.99 -15.72
CA ILE A 430 -37.73 20.00 -17.04
C ILE A 430 -38.52 20.92 -17.96
N ARG A 431 -37.89 21.99 -18.47
CA ARG A 431 -38.54 22.98 -19.35
C ARG A 431 -37.54 23.62 -20.33
N ASN A 432 -38.05 24.06 -21.47
CA ASN A 432 -37.31 24.83 -22.48
C ASN A 432 -36.01 24.15 -22.95
N ASN A 433 -35.99 22.83 -22.98
CA ASN A 433 -34.95 22.07 -23.67
C ASN A 433 -35.42 21.75 -25.10
N ARG A 434 -34.63 21.01 -25.88
CA ARG A 434 -35.02 20.65 -27.24
C ARG A 434 -36.29 19.79 -27.26
N ASP A 435 -37.21 20.05 -28.20
CA ASP A 435 -38.45 19.29 -28.28
C ASP A 435 -38.17 17.79 -28.57
N PRO A 436 -38.78 16.84 -27.81
CA PRO A 436 -38.56 15.42 -28.02
C PRO A 436 -38.87 14.90 -29.43
N LYS A 437 -39.82 15.53 -30.15
CA LYS A 437 -40.13 15.15 -31.53
C LYS A 437 -39.00 15.53 -32.48
N GLU A 438 -38.36 16.69 -32.27
CA GLU A 438 -37.17 17.07 -33.04
C GLU A 438 -36.00 16.13 -32.74
N CYS A 439 -35.78 15.77 -31.47
CA CYS A 439 -34.76 14.78 -31.10
C CYS A 439 -34.96 13.46 -31.87
N THR A 440 -36.21 13.01 -32.00
CA THR A 440 -36.55 11.78 -32.73
C THR A 440 -36.28 11.90 -34.24
N GLN A 441 -36.59 13.05 -34.86
CA GLN A 441 -36.28 13.33 -36.27
C GLN A 441 -34.77 13.30 -36.55
N HIS A 442 -33.96 13.73 -35.60
CA HIS A 442 -32.50 13.67 -35.67
C HIS A 442 -31.90 12.32 -35.25
N ARG A 443 -32.72 11.28 -35.05
CA ARG A 443 -32.28 9.94 -34.57
C ARG A 443 -31.57 9.97 -33.22
N MET A 444 -31.88 10.95 -32.37
CA MET A 444 -31.38 11.04 -30.99
C MET A 444 -32.32 10.26 -30.07
N VAL A 445 -32.28 8.93 -30.18
CA VAL A 445 -33.13 7.97 -29.46
C VAL A 445 -32.26 6.92 -28.76
N CYS A 446 -32.79 6.31 -27.70
CA CYS A 446 -32.06 5.28 -26.95
C CYS A 446 -31.72 4.07 -27.83
N ASP A 447 -30.62 3.39 -27.49
CA ASP A 447 -30.23 2.16 -28.18
C ASP A 447 -31.31 1.08 -28.03
N ARG A 448 -31.43 0.21 -29.04
CA ARG A 448 -32.36 -0.93 -29.04
C ARG A 448 -32.11 -1.92 -27.89
N MET A 449 -30.92 -1.92 -27.30
CA MET A 449 -30.55 -2.74 -26.15
C MET A 449 -31.00 -2.13 -24.81
N CYS A 450 -31.41 -0.87 -24.79
CA CYS A 450 -31.97 -0.24 -23.60
C CYS A 450 -33.40 -0.72 -23.34
N SER A 451 -33.75 -0.86 -22.06
CA SER A 451 -35.12 -1.07 -21.63
C SER A 451 -35.97 0.21 -21.80
N ASP A 452 -37.23 0.13 -21.37
CA ASP A 452 -38.14 1.27 -21.37
C ASP A 452 -37.86 2.28 -20.22
N ASP A 453 -36.86 2.02 -19.36
CA ASP A 453 -36.40 2.95 -18.32
C ASP A 453 -35.63 4.16 -18.88
N GLY A 454 -35.23 4.08 -20.16
CA GLY A 454 -34.57 5.16 -20.90
C GLY A 454 -33.05 5.10 -20.89
N CYS A 455 -32.43 6.21 -21.29
CA CYS A 455 -30.98 6.31 -21.45
C CYS A 455 -30.44 7.73 -21.21
N TRP A 456 -29.16 7.82 -20.90
CA TRP A 456 -28.44 9.08 -20.67
C TRP A 456 -27.89 9.73 -21.94
N GLY A 457 -27.89 8.99 -23.04
CA GLY A 457 -27.29 9.36 -24.32
C GLY A 457 -27.41 8.23 -25.36
N PRO A 458 -26.74 8.37 -26.51
CA PRO A 458 -26.70 7.31 -27.52
C PRO A 458 -25.79 6.15 -27.09
N GLY A 459 -26.08 4.95 -27.59
CA GLY A 459 -25.24 3.76 -27.39
C GLY A 459 -25.73 2.80 -26.30
N PRO A 460 -25.33 1.51 -26.38
CA PRO A 460 -25.78 0.46 -25.46
C PRO A 460 -25.16 0.54 -24.07
N ASP A 461 -24.19 1.42 -23.86
CA ASP A 461 -23.51 1.67 -22.59
C ASP A 461 -24.15 2.84 -21.81
N GLN A 462 -25.12 3.55 -22.39
CA GLN A 462 -25.81 4.69 -21.79
C GLN A 462 -27.21 4.36 -21.28
N CYS A 463 -27.63 3.09 -21.33
CA CYS A 463 -28.93 2.65 -20.86
C CYS A 463 -29.04 2.75 -19.34
N LEU A 464 -30.21 3.13 -18.81
CA LEU A 464 -30.48 3.02 -17.37
C LEU A 464 -30.55 1.55 -16.93
N SER A 465 -31.21 0.72 -17.72
CA SER A 465 -31.22 -0.72 -17.55
C SER A 465 -31.23 -1.44 -18.91
N CYS A 466 -30.67 -2.64 -18.94
CA CYS A 466 -30.55 -3.43 -20.15
C CYS A 466 -31.82 -4.24 -20.41
N ARG A 467 -32.25 -4.30 -21.67
CA ARG A 467 -33.40 -5.10 -22.10
C ARG A 467 -33.14 -6.61 -21.99
N PHE A 468 -31.92 -7.03 -22.27
CA PHE A 468 -31.51 -8.44 -22.27
C PHE A 468 -30.44 -8.68 -21.19
N PHE A 469 -29.17 -8.63 -21.56
CA PHE A 469 -28.05 -8.88 -20.65
C PHE A 469 -27.14 -7.66 -20.51
N ARG A 470 -26.34 -7.66 -19.45
CA ARG A 470 -25.32 -6.65 -19.19
C ARG A 470 -23.94 -7.30 -19.07
N ARG A 471 -22.98 -6.81 -19.85
CA ARG A 471 -21.55 -7.13 -19.74
C ARG A 471 -20.82 -5.88 -19.27
N GLY A 472 -20.31 -5.90 -18.04
CA GLY A 472 -19.75 -4.69 -17.41
C GLY A 472 -20.80 -3.57 -17.33
N ARG A 473 -20.57 -2.46 -18.06
CA ARG A 473 -21.51 -1.33 -18.18
C ARG A 473 -22.28 -1.30 -19.51
N THR A 474 -22.05 -2.26 -20.40
CA THR A 474 -22.66 -2.28 -21.75
C THR A 474 -23.79 -3.30 -21.82
N CYS A 475 -24.92 -2.90 -22.40
CA CYS A 475 -26.02 -3.81 -22.68
C CYS A 475 -25.73 -4.65 -23.93
N VAL A 476 -25.94 -5.96 -23.82
CA VAL A 476 -25.65 -6.93 -24.87
C VAL A 476 -26.83 -7.87 -25.06
N GLU A 477 -26.95 -8.42 -26.27
CA GLU A 477 -28.05 -9.31 -26.64
C GLU A 477 -27.93 -10.69 -25.99
N SER A 478 -26.72 -11.22 -25.85
CA SER A 478 -26.43 -12.50 -25.20
C SER A 478 -25.03 -12.51 -24.56
N CYS A 479 -24.84 -13.37 -23.56
CA CYS A 479 -23.53 -13.69 -23.00
C CYS A 479 -22.77 -14.67 -23.90
N ASN A 480 -21.44 -14.72 -23.76
CA ASN A 480 -20.52 -15.60 -24.48
C ASN A 480 -20.54 -17.03 -23.89
N LEU A 481 -21.71 -17.67 -23.94
CA LEU A 481 -21.93 -18.98 -23.30
C LEU A 481 -21.24 -20.12 -24.06
N TYR A 482 -21.22 -20.04 -25.38
CA TYR A 482 -20.77 -21.12 -26.27
C TYR A 482 -19.63 -20.71 -27.21
N ASP A 483 -19.46 -19.41 -27.43
CA ASP A 483 -18.47 -18.81 -28.31
C ASP A 483 -17.83 -17.57 -27.63
N GLY A 484 -16.95 -16.87 -28.33
CA GLY A 484 -16.24 -15.70 -27.82
C GLY A 484 -14.85 -16.02 -27.24
N GLU A 485 -14.00 -14.99 -27.23
CA GLU A 485 -12.64 -15.10 -26.71
C GLU A 485 -12.62 -15.34 -25.20
N VAL A 486 -13.46 -14.61 -24.46
CA VAL A 486 -13.67 -14.82 -23.03
C VAL A 486 -15.03 -15.48 -22.85
N ARG A 487 -15.01 -16.69 -22.27
CA ARG A 487 -16.22 -17.49 -22.02
C ARG A 487 -16.90 -16.99 -20.76
N GLU A 488 -18.22 -16.95 -20.81
CA GLU A 488 -19.05 -16.39 -19.75
C GLU A 488 -20.11 -17.40 -19.31
N PHE A 489 -20.68 -17.13 -18.15
CA PHE A 489 -21.96 -17.70 -17.73
C PHE A 489 -22.92 -16.56 -17.36
N ALA A 490 -24.23 -16.84 -17.43
CA ALA A 490 -25.26 -15.87 -17.10
C ALA A 490 -25.69 -16.05 -15.64
N ASN A 491 -25.54 -14.99 -14.82
CA ASN A 491 -26.13 -14.91 -13.49
C ASN A 491 -27.29 -13.92 -13.52
N GLY A 492 -28.52 -14.43 -13.73
CA GLY A 492 -29.67 -13.60 -14.05
C GLY A 492 -29.46 -12.88 -15.39
N SER A 493 -29.53 -11.55 -15.40
CA SER A 493 -29.28 -10.71 -16.59
C SER A 493 -27.85 -10.18 -16.69
N VAL A 494 -26.91 -10.68 -15.88
CA VAL A 494 -25.51 -10.24 -15.90
C VAL A 494 -24.61 -11.33 -16.46
N CYS A 495 -23.78 -10.97 -17.43
CA CYS A 495 -22.74 -11.84 -17.98
C CYS A 495 -21.49 -11.75 -17.10
N LEU A 496 -21.02 -12.89 -16.60
CA LEU A 496 -19.83 -13.00 -15.77
C LEU A 496 -18.84 -13.96 -16.40
N GLU A 497 -17.55 -13.63 -16.33
CA GLU A 497 -16.48 -14.43 -16.91
C GLU A 497 -16.28 -15.74 -16.14
N CYS A 498 -15.95 -16.80 -16.88
CA CYS A 498 -15.47 -18.06 -16.29
C CYS A 498 -14.06 -17.89 -15.70
N ASP A 499 -13.68 -18.75 -14.76
CA ASP A 499 -12.32 -18.77 -14.23
C ASP A 499 -11.30 -19.06 -15.35
N SER A 500 -10.15 -18.39 -15.28
CA SER A 500 -9.03 -18.58 -16.21
C SER A 500 -8.54 -20.03 -16.35
N GLN A 501 -8.78 -20.86 -15.33
CA GLN A 501 -8.42 -22.29 -15.32
C GLN A 501 -9.48 -23.19 -15.97
N CYS A 502 -10.59 -22.65 -16.47
CA CYS A 502 -11.59 -23.42 -17.20
C CYS A 502 -11.18 -23.58 -18.68
N GLU A 503 -11.11 -24.82 -19.18
CA GLU A 503 -10.83 -25.10 -20.58
C GLU A 503 -12.03 -24.71 -21.46
N LYS A 504 -11.79 -23.87 -22.48
CA LYS A 504 -12.84 -23.46 -23.44
C LYS A 504 -13.44 -24.68 -24.12
N ARG A 505 -14.76 -24.79 -24.08
CA ARG A 505 -15.50 -25.93 -24.66
C ARG A 505 -16.04 -25.59 -26.04
N ASP A 506 -15.90 -26.50 -27.00
CA ASP A 506 -16.56 -26.40 -28.30
C ASP A 506 -17.86 -27.22 -28.33
N GLY A 507 -18.75 -26.91 -29.27
CA GLY A 507 -19.95 -27.72 -29.53
C GLY A 507 -21.12 -27.48 -28.56
N ASN A 508 -21.63 -26.24 -28.50
CA ASN A 508 -22.83 -25.85 -27.75
C ASN A 508 -22.84 -26.26 -26.25
N THR A 509 -21.64 -26.45 -25.68
CA THR A 509 -21.44 -26.84 -24.29
C THR A 509 -20.86 -25.66 -23.53
N MET A 510 -21.39 -25.38 -22.33
CA MET A 510 -20.88 -24.29 -21.50
C MET A 510 -19.47 -24.60 -20.97
N THR A 511 -18.67 -23.55 -20.75
CA THR A 511 -17.29 -23.68 -20.23
C THR A 511 -17.26 -23.76 -18.70
N CYS A 512 -18.12 -23.01 -18.03
CA CYS A 512 -18.30 -23.03 -16.59
C CYS A 512 -19.78 -22.95 -16.22
N LEU A 513 -20.09 -23.30 -14.97
CA LEU A 513 -21.45 -23.25 -14.41
C LEU A 513 -21.63 -22.10 -13.40
N GLY A 514 -20.54 -21.43 -13.03
CA GLY A 514 -20.50 -20.39 -12.00
C GLY A 514 -19.12 -19.74 -11.90
N GLN A 515 -18.97 -18.86 -10.90
CA GLN A 515 -17.69 -18.23 -10.57
C GLN A 515 -16.78 -19.19 -9.81
N GLY A 516 -15.49 -19.17 -10.14
CA GLY A 516 -14.45 -19.88 -9.43
C GLY A 516 -13.93 -21.15 -10.14
N PRO A 517 -12.76 -21.65 -9.72
CA PRO A 517 -12.07 -22.75 -10.38
C PRO A 517 -12.71 -24.13 -10.15
N ASP A 518 -13.64 -24.25 -9.21
CA ASP A 518 -14.43 -25.45 -8.92
C ASP A 518 -15.68 -25.58 -9.81
N GLN A 519 -16.08 -24.50 -10.48
CA GLN A 519 -17.26 -24.45 -11.35
C GLN A 519 -16.92 -24.69 -12.83
N CYS A 520 -15.67 -25.05 -13.14
CA CYS A 520 -15.26 -25.41 -14.48
C CYS A 520 -15.83 -26.77 -14.90
N VAL A 521 -16.32 -26.86 -16.14
CA VAL A 521 -16.74 -28.16 -16.72
C VAL A 521 -15.54 -29.08 -16.95
N LYS A 522 -14.39 -28.50 -17.34
CA LYS A 522 -13.10 -29.20 -17.48
C LYS A 522 -11.95 -28.24 -17.17
N CYS A 523 -10.92 -28.74 -16.49
CA CYS A 523 -9.75 -27.94 -16.14
C CYS A 523 -8.80 -27.81 -17.33
N LEU A 524 -8.24 -26.61 -17.50
CA LEU A 524 -7.25 -26.30 -18.52
C LEU A 524 -5.90 -26.98 -18.25
N HIS A 525 -5.45 -26.96 -17.00
CA HIS A 525 -4.15 -27.50 -16.57
C HIS A 525 -4.31 -28.74 -15.68
N PHE A 526 -4.35 -28.54 -14.36
CA PHE A 526 -4.45 -29.61 -13.37
C PHE A 526 -5.69 -29.46 -12.50
N LYS A 527 -6.04 -30.54 -11.79
CA LYS A 527 -7.16 -30.57 -10.85
C LYS A 527 -6.66 -30.98 -9.47
N ASP A 528 -6.81 -30.09 -8.49
CA ASP A 528 -6.48 -30.33 -7.09
C ASP A 528 -7.76 -30.42 -6.26
N GLY A 529 -8.21 -31.65 -5.99
CA GLY A 529 -9.53 -31.90 -5.41
C GLY A 529 -10.64 -31.44 -6.35
N PRO A 530 -11.55 -30.54 -5.94
CA PRO A 530 -12.57 -29.99 -6.83
C PRO A 530 -12.06 -28.85 -7.73
N ASN A 531 -10.93 -28.21 -7.39
CA ASN A 531 -10.50 -26.95 -7.99
C ASN A 531 -9.56 -27.18 -9.19
N CYS A 532 -9.77 -26.45 -10.28
CA CYS A 532 -8.80 -26.35 -11.37
C CYS A 532 -7.64 -25.41 -10.98
N VAL A 533 -6.40 -25.86 -11.16
CA VAL A 533 -5.19 -25.12 -10.76
C VAL A 533 -4.14 -25.14 -11.87
N GLU A 534 -3.35 -24.08 -11.95
CA GLU A 534 -2.27 -23.94 -12.94
C GLU A 534 -1.12 -24.93 -12.68
N LYS A 535 -0.82 -25.20 -11.40
CA LYS A 535 0.18 -26.18 -10.96
C LYS A 535 -0.28 -26.85 -9.66
N CYS A 536 0.08 -28.12 -9.48
CA CYS A 536 -0.14 -28.79 -8.20
C CYS A 536 0.63 -28.10 -7.05
N PRO A 537 0.10 -28.11 -5.82
CA PRO A 537 0.77 -27.56 -4.64
C PRO A 537 2.24 -27.99 -4.51
N ASP A 538 3.14 -27.02 -4.50
CA ASP A 538 4.58 -27.24 -4.46
C ASP A 538 5.19 -26.30 -3.41
N GLY A 539 5.42 -26.81 -2.19
CA GLY A 539 5.95 -26.03 -1.07
C GLY A 539 4.94 -25.10 -0.42
N LEU A 540 3.63 -25.38 -0.51
CA LEU A 540 2.61 -24.56 0.17
C LEU A 540 2.67 -24.77 1.69
N GLN A 541 2.54 -23.69 2.46
CA GLN A 541 2.52 -23.77 3.92
C GLN A 541 1.23 -24.46 4.40
N GLY A 542 1.35 -25.69 4.92
CA GLY A 542 0.28 -26.37 5.65
C GLY A 542 0.30 -26.04 7.15
N ALA A 543 -0.67 -26.59 7.89
CA ALA A 543 -0.82 -26.34 9.32
C ALA A 543 0.37 -26.82 10.18
N ASN A 544 1.06 -27.89 9.75
CA ASN A 544 2.17 -28.50 10.49
C ASN A 544 3.46 -28.66 9.66
N SER A 545 3.37 -28.74 8.32
CA SER A 545 4.50 -28.90 7.41
C SER A 545 4.20 -28.27 6.07
N PHE A 546 5.22 -28.14 5.21
CA PHE A 546 5.00 -27.84 3.81
C PHE A 546 4.22 -28.97 3.12
N ILE A 547 3.40 -28.59 2.14
CA ILE A 547 2.57 -29.49 1.35
C ILE A 547 3.13 -29.55 -0.06
N PHE A 548 3.44 -30.78 -0.47
CA PHE A 548 3.90 -31.11 -1.81
C PHE A 548 2.93 -32.12 -2.44
N LYS A 549 2.53 -31.85 -3.67
CA LYS A 549 1.69 -32.70 -4.50
C LYS A 549 2.29 -32.85 -5.89
N TYR A 550 2.12 -34.02 -6.47
CA TYR A 550 2.52 -34.32 -7.84
C TYR A 550 1.29 -34.62 -8.70
N ALA A 551 1.38 -34.34 -10.00
CA ALA A 551 0.34 -34.66 -10.96
C ALA A 551 0.47 -36.09 -11.47
N LYS A 552 -0.65 -36.81 -11.60
CA LYS A 552 -0.71 -38.08 -12.34
C LYS A 552 -1.00 -37.86 -13.82
N ALA A 553 -1.00 -38.93 -14.61
CA ALA A 553 -1.27 -38.91 -16.06
C ALA A 553 -2.66 -38.36 -16.44
N ASN A 554 -3.61 -38.31 -15.51
CA ASN A 554 -4.92 -37.69 -15.69
C ASN A 554 -4.96 -36.21 -15.25
N ASN A 555 -3.80 -35.61 -14.99
CA ASN A 555 -3.63 -34.25 -14.48
C ASN A 555 -4.29 -33.96 -13.12
N GLU A 556 -4.57 -35.01 -12.32
CA GLU A 556 -5.03 -34.83 -10.94
C GLU A 556 -3.84 -34.77 -9.96
N CYS A 557 -3.93 -33.85 -9.00
CA CYS A 557 -2.89 -33.64 -7.99
C CYS A 557 -3.05 -34.59 -6.80
N HIS A 558 -1.97 -35.30 -6.46
CA HIS A 558 -1.92 -36.25 -5.35
C HIS A 558 -0.80 -35.92 -4.35
N PRO A 559 -0.98 -36.21 -3.05
CA PRO A 559 0.03 -35.94 -2.03
C PRO A 559 1.32 -36.73 -2.28
N CYS A 560 2.47 -36.07 -2.12
CA CYS A 560 3.77 -36.73 -2.04
C CYS A 560 3.85 -37.62 -0.79
N HIS A 561 4.82 -38.55 -0.79
CA HIS A 561 5.12 -39.33 0.40
C HIS A 561 5.61 -38.41 1.53
N ALA A 562 5.30 -38.73 2.79
CA ALA A 562 5.61 -37.88 3.95
C ALA A 562 7.11 -37.57 4.14
N ASN A 563 7.99 -38.37 3.54
CA ASN A 563 9.44 -38.20 3.59
C ASN A 563 9.99 -37.20 2.55
N CYS A 564 9.18 -36.83 1.55
CA CYS A 564 9.57 -35.88 0.50
C CYS A 564 9.37 -34.43 0.99
N THR A 565 10.25 -33.98 1.90
CA THR A 565 10.13 -32.66 2.53
C THR A 565 10.58 -31.49 1.64
N GLN A 566 11.03 -31.77 0.42
CA GLN A 566 11.53 -30.79 -0.56
C GLN A 566 10.88 -30.92 -1.96
N GLY A 567 9.78 -31.68 -2.09
CA GLY A 567 9.13 -31.98 -3.37
C GLY A 567 9.32 -33.42 -3.80
#